data_AF-A0A0B2UGC6-F1
#
_entry.id   AF-A0A0B2UGC6-F1
#
_cell.length_a   1.000
_cell.length_b   1.000
_cell.length_c   1.000
_cell.angle_alpha   90.00
_cell.angle_beta   90.00
_cell.angle_gamma   90.00
#
_symmetry.space_group_name_H-M   'P 1'
#
loop_
_entity.id
_entity.type
_entity.pdbx_description
1 polymer ?
#
loop_
_entity_poly.entity_id
_entity_poly.type
_entity_poly.pdbx_seq_one_letter_code
_entity_poly.pdbx_strand_id
1 'polypeptide(L)'
;MYYPLSIKKNYPTNKTGITFNSNGTILSYFKDNIWDFTPYLYRPTIANKIDFNNIILEDSNKNLKNLLIFQAKLLVYGLMFCNTNSRSISASSIFSYYFNIRILVRIAYQNKFSLDNLSSNNKFTSYVFKYFRNKKKTGLFLFFINYIKKKFQDYQ
;
A
#
# COMPACT_ATOMS: atom_id res chain seq x y z
N MET A 1 13.45 -3.55 -22.31
CA MET A 1 13.14 -4.25 -21.05
C MET A 1 11.74 -4.84 -21.20
N TYR A 2 11.65 -6.12 -21.54
CA TYR A 2 10.37 -6.80 -21.79
C TYR A 2 9.75 -7.18 -20.44
N TYR A 3 8.61 -6.58 -20.09
CA TYR A 3 7.75 -7.06 -19.01
C TYR A 3 7.00 -8.30 -19.50
N PRO A 4 7.01 -9.44 -18.78
CA PRO A 4 6.25 -10.59 -19.24
C PRO A 4 4.74 -10.36 -19.06
N LEU A 5 4.04 -10.62 -20.16
CA LEU A 5 2.68 -11.10 -20.36
C LEU A 5 1.59 -10.75 -19.33
N SER A 6 0.58 -10.04 -19.85
CA SER A 6 -0.86 -10.15 -19.52
C SER A 6 -1.18 -10.56 -18.08
N ILE A 7 -1.11 -9.60 -17.15
CA ILE A 7 -1.75 -9.74 -15.85
C ILE A 7 -3.26 -9.80 -16.10
N LYS A 8 -3.82 -11.01 -16.18
CA LYS A 8 -5.26 -11.22 -15.98
C LYS A 8 -5.64 -10.51 -14.68
N LYS A 9 -6.71 -9.71 -14.70
CA LYS A 9 -7.31 -8.97 -13.57
C LYS A 9 -7.76 -9.92 -12.44
N ASN A 10 -6.82 -10.58 -11.78
CA ASN A 10 -7.05 -11.46 -10.65
C ASN A 10 -6.36 -10.87 -9.43
N TYR A 11 -7.06 -10.87 -8.29
CA TYR A 11 -6.50 -10.51 -7.00
C TYR A 11 -5.20 -11.30 -6.73
N PRO A 12 -4.19 -10.70 -6.08
CA PRO A 12 -2.97 -11.42 -5.75
C PRO A 12 -3.29 -12.60 -4.83
N THR A 13 -2.65 -13.73 -5.09
CA THR A 13 -2.70 -14.91 -4.22
C THR A 13 -1.44 -14.96 -3.35
N ASN A 14 -1.41 -15.83 -2.35
CA ASN A 14 -0.24 -16.04 -1.51
C ASN A 14 1.04 -16.42 -2.28
N LYS A 15 0.91 -16.94 -3.51
CA LYS A 15 2.03 -17.33 -4.39
C LYS A 15 2.38 -16.26 -5.42
N THR A 16 1.66 -15.13 -5.46
CA THR A 16 1.96 -14.02 -6.37
C THR A 16 3.30 -13.39 -5.98
N GLY A 17 4.25 -13.38 -6.91
CA GLY A 17 5.54 -12.69 -6.75
C GLY A 17 5.36 -11.18 -6.80
N ILE A 18 6.07 -10.48 -5.92
CA ILE A 18 5.96 -9.02 -5.73
C ILE A 18 7.23 -8.32 -6.18
N THR A 19 8.38 -8.79 -5.73
CA THR A 19 9.68 -8.24 -6.10
C THR A 19 10.57 -9.34 -6.67
N PHE A 20 11.49 -8.94 -7.53
CA PHE A 20 12.33 -9.83 -8.34
C PHE A 20 13.76 -9.29 -8.39
N ASN A 21 14.74 -10.18 -8.43
CA ASN A 21 16.13 -9.81 -8.68
C ASN A 21 16.37 -9.56 -10.18
N SER A 22 17.61 -9.19 -10.54
CA SER A 22 18.02 -8.96 -11.94
C SER A 22 17.83 -10.17 -12.85
N ASN A 23 17.82 -11.38 -12.29
CA ASN A 23 17.69 -12.64 -13.01
C ASN A 23 16.22 -13.10 -13.12
N GLY A 24 15.27 -12.28 -12.66
CA GLY A 24 13.84 -12.61 -12.64
C GLY A 24 13.42 -13.59 -11.55
N THR A 25 14.29 -13.93 -10.60
CA THR A 25 13.94 -14.75 -9.43
C THR A 25 13.12 -13.92 -8.44
N ILE A 26 12.02 -14.48 -7.92
CA ILE A 26 11.18 -13.84 -6.91
C ILE A 26 11.96 -13.68 -5.60
N LEU A 27 11.96 -12.46 -5.06
CA LEU A 27 12.53 -12.13 -3.75
C LEU A 27 11.47 -11.99 -2.65
N SER A 28 10.23 -11.65 -3.02
CA SER A 28 9.14 -11.51 -2.06
C SER A 28 7.83 -11.94 -2.69
N TYR A 29 7.02 -12.66 -1.91
CA TYR A 29 5.67 -13.09 -2.25
C TYR A 29 4.63 -12.23 -1.53
N PHE A 30 3.42 -12.18 -2.05
CA PHE A 30 2.32 -11.42 -1.44
C PHE A 30 2.03 -11.84 0.01
N LYS A 31 2.16 -13.13 0.32
CA LYS A 31 1.98 -13.65 1.68
C LYS A 31 2.99 -13.08 2.68
N ASP A 32 4.18 -12.69 2.22
CA ASP A 32 5.29 -12.27 3.07
C ASP A 32 4.96 -10.93 3.75
N ASN A 33 5.46 -10.75 4.97
CA ASN A 33 5.29 -9.49 5.72
C ASN A 33 6.43 -8.51 5.49
N ILE A 34 7.48 -8.92 4.78
CA ILE A 34 8.58 -8.05 4.39
C ILE A 34 8.77 -8.20 2.88
N TRP A 35 8.66 -7.09 2.16
CA TRP A 35 8.92 -7.05 0.72
C TRP A 35 10.22 -6.31 0.45
N ASP A 36 11.15 -6.97 -0.24
CA ASP A 36 12.49 -6.45 -0.53
C ASP A 36 12.53 -5.74 -1.89
N PHE A 37 12.73 -4.42 -1.85
CA PHE A 37 12.83 -3.56 -3.03
C PHE A 37 14.27 -3.16 -3.35
N THR A 38 15.27 -3.73 -2.67
CA THR A 38 16.70 -3.43 -2.92
C THR A 38 17.07 -3.43 -4.41
N PRO A 39 16.61 -4.38 -5.26
CA PRO A 39 16.96 -4.39 -6.67
C PRO A 39 16.39 -3.22 -7.49
N TYR A 40 15.37 -2.53 -6.98
CA TYR A 40 14.71 -1.42 -7.69
C TYR A 40 15.24 -0.05 -7.27
N LEU A 41 16.23 0.00 -6.38
CA LEU A 41 16.80 1.24 -5.87
C LEU A 41 18.15 1.49 -6.54
N TYR A 42 18.28 2.67 -7.14
CA TYR A 42 19.52 3.09 -7.82
C TYR A 42 20.65 3.43 -6.83
N ARG A 43 20.31 3.73 -5.57
CA ARG A 43 21.26 4.01 -4.49
C ARG A 43 20.80 3.32 -3.20
N PRO A 44 21.71 2.90 -2.32
CA PRO A 44 21.35 2.45 -0.98
C PRO A 44 20.64 3.59 -0.24
N THR A 45 19.32 3.51 -0.16
CA THR A 45 18.50 4.41 0.66
C THR A 45 18.25 3.77 2.02
N ILE A 46 17.96 4.61 3.02
CA ILE A 46 17.67 4.17 4.40
C ILE A 46 16.51 3.17 4.46
N ALA A 47 15.55 3.25 3.53
CA ALA A 47 14.49 2.28 3.37
C ALA A 47 14.62 1.56 2.02
N ASN A 48 14.81 0.23 2.08
CA ASN A 48 14.82 -0.68 0.94
C ASN A 48 13.81 -1.82 1.08
N LYS A 49 13.10 -1.88 2.21
CA LYS A 49 12.13 -2.93 2.52
C LYS A 49 10.83 -2.31 3.01
N ILE A 50 9.72 -2.89 2.58
CA ILE A 50 8.40 -2.62 3.15
C ILE A 50 8.12 -3.69 4.19
N ASP A 51 8.08 -3.31 5.46
CA ASP A 51 7.79 -4.22 6.58
C ASP A 51 6.38 -3.96 7.15
N PHE A 52 5.49 -4.93 6.97
CA PHE A 52 4.10 -4.91 7.42
C PHE A 52 3.92 -5.36 8.88
N ASN A 53 4.93 -5.97 9.52
CA ASN A 53 4.79 -6.50 10.88
C ASN A 53 4.55 -5.38 11.90
N ASN A 54 5.17 -4.22 11.67
CA ASN A 54 5.23 -3.11 12.63
C ASN A 54 4.29 -1.94 12.27
N ILE A 55 3.21 -2.23 11.53
CA ILE A 55 2.18 -1.23 11.26
C ILE A 55 1.33 -1.00 12.52
N ILE A 56 0.84 -2.09 13.13
CA ILE A 56 0.04 -2.10 14.36
C ILE A 56 0.82 -2.91 15.40
N LEU A 57 1.20 -2.28 16.51
CA LEU A 57 2.00 -2.93 17.56
C LEU A 57 1.12 -3.63 18.59
N GLU A 58 -0.13 -3.19 18.70
CA GLU A 58 -1.12 -3.73 19.61
C GLU A 58 -1.63 -5.10 19.13
N ASP A 59 -1.93 -5.99 20.08
CA ASP A 59 -2.46 -7.35 19.80
C ASP A 59 -3.89 -7.57 20.31
N SER A 60 -4.57 -6.49 20.75
CA SER A 60 -5.91 -6.56 21.35
C SER A 60 -7.01 -7.06 20.40
N ASN A 61 -6.87 -6.87 19.09
CA ASN A 61 -7.80 -7.40 18.08
C ASN A 61 -7.04 -7.97 16.87
N LYS A 62 -6.61 -9.23 17.01
CA LYS A 62 -5.84 -9.95 15.98
C LYS A 62 -6.56 -10.05 14.64
N ASN A 63 -7.89 -10.26 14.63
CA ASN A 63 -8.67 -10.38 13.41
C ASN A 63 -8.66 -9.07 12.61
N LEU A 64 -8.92 -7.95 13.27
CA LEU A 64 -8.88 -6.64 12.63
C LEU A 64 -7.47 -6.28 12.18
N LYS A 65 -6.44 -6.57 12.99
CA LYS A 65 -5.03 -6.36 12.63
C LYS A 65 -4.68 -7.11 11.34
N ASN A 66 -5.03 -8.40 11.25
CA ASN A 66 -4.76 -9.21 10.07
C ASN A 66 -5.50 -8.71 8.83
N LEU A 67 -6.77 -8.33 8.97
CA LEU A 67 -7.57 -7.73 7.89
C LEU A 67 -6.91 -6.44 7.37
N LEU A 68 -6.52 -5.54 8.27
CA LEU A 68 -5.92 -4.25 7.90
C LEU A 68 -4.53 -4.42 7.28
N ILE A 69 -3.73 -5.38 7.75
CA ILE A 69 -2.44 -5.72 7.12
C ILE A 69 -2.67 -6.24 5.69
N PHE A 70 -3.65 -7.12 5.51
CA PHE A 70 -4.01 -7.62 4.18
C PHE A 70 -4.47 -6.49 3.24
N GLN A 71 -5.34 -5.59 3.71
CA GLN A 71 -5.79 -4.42 2.95
C GLN A 71 -4.63 -3.47 2.63
N ALA A 72 -3.68 -3.27 3.54
CA ALA A 72 -2.48 -2.49 3.29
C ALA A 72 -1.61 -3.11 2.18
N LYS A 73 -1.43 -4.44 2.19
CA LYS A 73 -0.72 -5.16 1.12
C LYS A 73 -1.41 -4.99 -0.23
N LEU A 74 -2.74 -5.06 -0.28
CA LEU A 74 -3.50 -4.80 -1.51
C LEU A 74 -3.31 -3.38 -2.04
N LEU A 75 -3.30 -2.37 -1.16
CA LEU A 75 -3.05 -0.98 -1.58
C LEU A 75 -1.64 -0.81 -2.17
N VAL A 76 -0.62 -1.38 -1.53
CA VAL A 76 0.76 -1.33 -2.05
C VAL A 76 0.88 -2.11 -3.37
N TYR A 77 0.27 -3.29 -3.46
CA TYR A 77 0.22 -4.07 -4.70
C TYR A 77 -0.45 -3.29 -5.83
N GLY A 78 -1.58 -2.64 -5.54
CA GLY A 78 -2.28 -1.77 -6.50
C GLY A 78 -1.41 -0.61 -6.97
N LEU A 79 -0.63 0.01 -6.09
CA LEU A 79 0.33 1.06 -6.47
C LEU A 79 1.41 0.54 -7.43
N MET A 80 1.86 -0.70 -7.25
CA MET A 80 2.89 -1.30 -8.10
C MET A 80 2.37 -1.70 -9.48
N PHE A 81 1.20 -2.35 -9.52
CA PHE A 81 0.77 -3.09 -10.71
C PHE A 81 -0.54 -2.58 -11.34
N CYS A 82 -1.37 -1.79 -10.64
CA CYS A 82 -2.57 -1.20 -11.23
C CYS A 82 -2.19 0.01 -12.10
N ASN A 83 -1.98 -0.30 -13.37
CA ASN A 83 -1.65 0.61 -14.46
C ASN A 83 -2.68 1.75 -14.56
N THR A 84 -2.22 3.01 -14.53
CA THR A 84 -2.95 4.09 -15.22
C THR A 84 -1.99 4.76 -16.15
N ASN A 85 -2.27 4.72 -17.44
CA ASN A 85 -1.67 5.58 -18.45
C ASN A 85 -0.13 5.52 -18.52
N SER A 86 0.43 4.30 -18.61
CA SER A 86 1.76 4.00 -19.20
C SER A 86 3.05 4.32 -18.41
N ARG A 87 2.98 4.77 -17.14
CA ARG A 87 4.20 4.93 -16.31
C ARG A 87 4.13 4.13 -15.01
N SER A 88 5.11 3.25 -14.82
CA SER A 88 5.36 2.56 -13.55
C SER A 88 5.73 3.57 -12.46
N ILE A 89 5.16 3.41 -11.26
CA ILE A 89 5.51 4.23 -10.10
C ILE A 89 6.92 3.84 -9.62
N SER A 90 7.75 4.83 -9.28
CA SER A 90 9.09 4.57 -8.74
C SER A 90 9.03 3.91 -7.35
N ALA A 91 10.05 3.11 -7.00
CA ALA A 91 10.17 2.53 -5.66
C ALA A 91 10.11 3.61 -4.55
N SER A 92 10.78 4.74 -4.75
CA SER A 92 10.75 5.89 -3.82
C SER A 92 9.33 6.42 -3.58
N SER A 93 8.53 6.54 -4.64
CA SER A 93 7.13 6.93 -4.53
C SER A 93 6.30 5.87 -3.80
N ILE A 94 6.53 4.57 -4.07
CA ILE A 94 5.87 3.48 -3.34
C ILE A 94 6.16 3.58 -1.84
N PHE A 95 7.41 3.81 -1.43
CA PHE A 95 7.75 4.01 -0.02
C PHE A 95 7.05 5.22 0.61
N SER A 96 6.96 6.33 -0.13
CA SER A 96 6.26 7.54 0.32
C SER A 96 4.76 7.26 0.54
N TYR A 97 4.13 6.51 -0.36
CA TYR A 97 2.74 6.09 -0.20
C TYR A 97 2.55 5.06 0.91
N TYR A 98 3.47 4.12 1.06
CA TYR A 98 3.45 3.14 2.14
C TYR A 98 3.46 3.81 3.51
N PHE A 99 4.26 4.87 3.69
CA PHE A 99 4.23 5.66 4.92
C PHE A 99 2.84 6.21 5.24
N ASN A 100 2.12 6.73 4.23
CA ASN A 100 0.75 7.20 4.39
C ASN A 100 -0.22 6.05 4.69
N ILE A 101 -0.08 4.91 4.02
CA ILE A 101 -0.89 3.71 4.27
C ILE A 101 -0.75 3.26 5.73
N ARG A 102 0.46 3.26 6.29
CA ARG A 102 0.68 2.91 7.71
C ARG A 102 -0.12 3.80 8.66
N ILE A 103 -0.20 5.10 8.38
CA ILE A 103 -0.98 6.05 9.17
C ILE A 103 -2.46 5.70 9.08
N LEU A 104 -2.98 5.45 7.87
CA LEU A 104 -4.38 5.08 7.66
C LEU A 104 -4.74 3.81 8.42
N VAL A 105 -3.90 2.77 8.32
CA VAL A 105 -4.09 1.50 9.01
C VAL A 105 -4.15 1.71 10.53
N ARG A 106 -3.25 2.52 11.10
CA ARG A 106 -3.26 2.83 12.54
C ARG A 106 -4.53 3.54 12.97
N ILE A 107 -4.98 4.53 12.21
CA ILE A 107 -6.25 5.24 12.47
C ILE A 107 -7.43 4.28 12.38
N ALA A 108 -7.46 3.42 11.36
CA ALA A 108 -8.50 2.41 11.19
C ALA A 108 -8.55 1.44 12.38
N TYR A 109 -7.39 0.93 12.80
CA TYR A 109 -7.28 0.02 13.93
C TYR A 109 -7.77 0.65 15.24
N GLN A 110 -7.29 1.86 15.56
CA GLN A 110 -7.69 2.59 16.78
C GLN A 110 -9.20 2.85 16.85
N ASN A 111 -9.83 3.07 15.70
CA ASN A 111 -11.26 3.37 15.61
C ASN A 111 -12.12 2.16 15.21
N LYS A 112 -11.55 0.96 15.15
CA LYS A 112 -12.23 -0.30 14.80
C LYS A 112 -12.93 -0.26 13.43
N PHE A 113 -12.32 0.40 12.45
CA PHE A 113 -12.79 0.45 11.06
C PHE A 113 -11.98 -0.48 10.16
N SER A 114 -12.59 -1.00 9.07
CA SER A 114 -11.84 -1.54 7.94
C SER A 114 -11.46 -0.43 6.96
N LEU A 115 -10.51 -0.71 6.05
CA LEU A 115 -10.16 0.18 4.93
C LEU A 115 -11.05 -0.06 3.70
N ASP A 116 -12.11 -0.84 3.81
CA ASP A 116 -13.08 -0.98 2.73
C ASP A 116 -13.89 0.31 2.61
N ASN A 117 -14.21 0.72 1.38
CA ASN A 117 -15.07 1.89 1.15
C ASN A 117 -14.55 3.18 1.82
N LEU A 118 -13.22 3.37 1.84
CA LEU A 118 -12.55 4.58 2.32
C LEU A 118 -13.16 5.88 1.78
N SER A 119 -13.64 5.84 0.54
CA SER A 119 -14.22 6.97 -0.17
C SER A 119 -15.59 7.41 0.37
N SER A 120 -16.34 6.50 0.99
CA SER A 120 -17.72 6.73 1.48
C SER A 120 -17.83 6.71 3.00
N ASN A 121 -16.78 6.30 3.73
CA ASN A 121 -16.75 6.40 5.19
C ASN A 121 -16.41 7.82 5.67
N ASN A 122 -17.45 8.64 5.85
CA ASN A 122 -17.34 10.04 6.28
C ASN A 122 -16.65 10.21 7.65
N LYS A 123 -16.88 9.27 8.59
CA LYS A 123 -16.24 9.29 9.92
C LYS A 123 -14.74 9.02 9.79
N PHE A 124 -14.36 7.97 9.06
CA PHE A 124 -12.94 7.68 8.82
C PHE A 124 -12.23 8.86 8.14
N THR A 125 -12.85 9.39 7.08
CA THR A 125 -12.32 10.52 6.32
C THR A 125 -12.06 11.73 7.22
N SER A 126 -12.97 12.05 8.14
CA SER A 126 -12.78 13.17 9.07
C SER A 126 -11.62 12.97 10.06
N TYR A 127 -11.44 11.76 10.60
CA TYR A 127 -10.29 11.45 11.47
C TYR A 127 -8.97 11.61 10.75
N VAL A 128 -8.90 11.15 9.51
CA VAL A 128 -7.66 11.28 8.73
C VAL A 128 -7.40 12.73 8.33
N PHE A 129 -8.42 13.48 7.89
CA PHE A 129 -8.27 14.92 7.65
C PHE A 129 -7.79 15.66 8.89
N LYS A 130 -8.32 15.33 10.08
CA LYS A 130 -7.87 15.91 11.35
C LYS A 130 -6.39 15.62 11.61
N TYR A 131 -5.94 14.39 11.39
CA TYR A 131 -4.53 14.02 11.56
C TYR A 131 -3.60 14.83 10.63
N PHE A 132 -3.89 14.88 9.33
CA PHE A 132 -3.03 15.59 8.37
C PHE A 132 -3.13 17.12 8.48
N ARG A 133 -4.28 17.66 8.91
CA ARG A 133 -4.45 19.08 9.25
C ARG A 133 -3.56 19.46 10.42
N ASN A 134 -3.57 18.68 11.50
CA ASN A 134 -2.74 18.92 12.67
C ASN A 134 -1.23 18.83 12.36
N LYS A 135 -0.86 18.06 11.33
CA LYS A 135 0.53 17.94 10.86
C LYS A 135 0.92 18.96 9.76
N LYS A 136 0.04 19.91 9.40
CA LYS A 136 0.23 20.86 8.28
C LYS A 136 0.55 20.18 6.93
N LYS A 137 0.07 18.95 6.71
CA LYS A 137 0.33 18.12 5.51
C LYS A 137 -0.97 17.81 4.72
N THR A 138 -1.92 18.73 4.73
CA THR A 138 -3.26 18.55 4.12
C THR A 138 -3.21 18.27 2.61
N GLY A 139 -2.30 18.90 1.86
CA GLY A 139 -2.16 18.71 0.42
C GLY A 139 -1.75 17.29 0.01
N LEU A 140 -0.82 16.67 0.75
CA LEU A 140 -0.36 15.30 0.52
C LEU A 140 -1.47 14.27 0.73
N PHE A 141 -2.33 14.52 1.72
CA PHE A 141 -3.46 13.64 2.02
C PHE A 141 -4.59 13.74 1.00
N LEU A 142 -4.96 14.97 0.59
CA LEU A 142 -5.93 15.20 -0.47
C LEU A 142 -5.48 14.56 -1.79
N PHE A 143 -4.20 14.69 -2.12
CA PHE A 143 -3.62 14.03 -3.29
C PHE A 143 -3.71 12.50 -3.19
N PHE A 144 -3.39 11.93 -2.03
CA PHE A 144 -3.45 10.48 -1.81
C PHE A 144 -4.88 9.92 -1.86
N ILE A 145 -5.86 10.59 -1.24
CA ILE A 145 -7.27 10.18 -1.33
C ILE A 145 -7.79 10.32 -2.76
N ASN A 146 -7.50 11.44 -3.44
CA ASN A 146 -7.91 11.60 -4.82
C ASN A 146 -7.25 10.56 -5.73
N TYR A 147 -6.00 10.20 -5.46
CA TYR A 147 -5.30 9.12 -6.16
C TYR A 147 -5.98 7.78 -5.93
N ILE A 148 -6.27 7.39 -4.68
CA ILE A 148 -7.00 6.15 -4.38
C ILE A 148 -8.39 6.18 -5.03
N LYS A 149 -9.17 7.25 -4.88
CA LYS A 149 -10.52 7.36 -5.46
C LYS A 149 -10.50 7.17 -6.97
N LYS A 150 -9.61 7.89 -7.67
CA LYS A 150 -9.49 7.81 -9.14
C LYS A 150 -9.00 6.44 -9.62
N LYS A 151 -8.21 5.73 -8.82
CA LYS A 151 -7.56 4.45 -9.17
C LYS A 151 -8.40 3.21 -8.88
N PHE A 152 -9.23 3.29 -7.85
CA PHE A 152 -10.07 2.17 -7.39
C PHE A 152 -11.53 2.28 -7.86
N GLN A 153 -11.93 3.39 -8.49
CA GLN A 153 -13.23 3.48 -9.20
C GLN A 153 -13.31 2.59 -10.45
N ASP A 154 -12.18 2.24 -11.07
CA ASP A 154 -12.14 1.36 -12.26
C ASP A 154 -12.23 -0.15 -11.93
N TYR A 155 -12.53 -0.50 -10.67
CA TYR A 155 -12.57 -1.86 -10.14
C TYR A 155 -13.91 -2.25 -9.49
N GLN A 156 -14.93 -1.39 -9.54
CA GLN A 156 -16.32 -1.74 -9.29
C GLN A 156 -17.03 -2.01 -10.62
#